data_AF-A0A350VXU7-F1
#
_entry.id   AF-A0A350VXU7-F1
#
_cell.length_a   1.000
_cell.length_b   1.000
_cell.length_c   1.000
_cell.angle_alpha   90.00
_cell.angle_beta   90.00
_cell.angle_gamma   90.00
#
_symmetry.space_group_name_H-M   'P 1'
#
loop_
_entity.id
_entity.type
_entity.pdbx_description
1 polymer ?
#
loop_
_entity_poly.entity_id
_entity_poly.type
_entity_poly.pdbx_seq_one_letter_code
_entity_poly.pdbx_strand_id
1 'polypeptide(L)'
;MQHTRRHYKLNNDEVKLQWHPAFCAAARLEFCEDKGQLEFYSEYNLSRKPLQIDLLIVEKANNVKLKNQIGHIFRKNNIIEYKCPGDSMSIDDFYKTVAYACMYKALGEKVDAVSASELTISMVRESYPESMAAMLKKQGIEIRKVYEGIYYLENFFIPAQIVVTKDLSPGYHNSLRVLSRNAVKSDVEAFVKDMEGYIGKSEKSDADAVLQVSMSANYEIYEKVRRENTMCEALRRLMKDEIEETLDAAKKEASKIGHEEGRAQGLVEGRAKGRELKYTP
;
A
#
# COMPACT_ATOMS: atom_id res chain seq x y z
N MET A 1 -0.12 57.64 -60.14
CA MET A 1 0.13 57.81 -58.68
C MET A 1 -0.08 56.47 -58.01
N GLN A 2 0.95 55.99 -57.31
CA GLN A 2 1.08 54.63 -56.80
C GLN A 2 0.12 54.37 -55.63
N HIS A 3 -0.64 53.27 -55.71
CA HIS A 3 -1.40 52.70 -54.60
C HIS A 3 -0.44 51.99 -53.64
N THR A 4 -0.25 52.55 -52.44
CA THR A 4 0.50 51.89 -51.37
C THR A 4 -0.45 51.00 -50.56
N ARG A 5 -0.51 49.70 -50.88
CA ARG A 5 -1.08 48.69 -49.97
C ARG A 5 -0.11 48.50 -48.81
N ARG A 6 -0.47 49.00 -47.63
CA ARG A 6 0.22 48.65 -46.38
C ARG A 6 -0.03 47.17 -46.08
N HIS A 7 0.96 46.33 -46.35
CA HIS A 7 1.04 45.00 -45.77
C HIS A 7 1.28 45.14 -44.27
N TYR A 8 0.22 44.95 -43.47
CA TYR A 8 0.40 44.65 -42.06
C TYR A 8 1.01 43.25 -41.97
N LYS A 9 2.33 43.17 -41.80
CA LYS A 9 2.98 41.98 -41.27
C LYS A 9 2.54 41.87 -39.81
N LEU A 10 1.59 40.98 -39.54
CA LEU A 10 1.33 40.51 -38.19
C LEU A 10 2.62 39.83 -37.71
N ASN A 11 3.20 40.36 -36.64
CA ASN A 11 4.30 39.71 -35.94
C ASN A 11 3.83 38.31 -35.54
N ASN A 12 4.45 37.31 -36.14
CA ASN A 12 4.08 35.91 -36.01
C ASN A 12 4.86 35.31 -34.83
N ASP A 13 4.74 35.93 -33.65
CA ASP A 13 4.97 35.18 -32.42
C ASP A 13 3.86 34.12 -32.43
N GLU A 14 4.20 32.84 -32.64
CA GLU A 14 3.24 31.74 -32.78
C GLU A 14 2.21 31.78 -31.66
N VAL A 15 1.04 32.34 -31.95
CA VAL A 15 -0.10 32.31 -31.05
C VAL A 15 -0.49 30.84 -30.94
N LYS A 16 -0.05 30.21 -29.85
CA LYS A 16 -0.26 28.78 -29.60
C LYS A 16 -1.77 28.53 -29.52
N LEU A 17 -2.33 27.95 -30.58
CA LEU A 17 -3.75 27.65 -30.69
C LEU A 17 -4.20 26.75 -29.53
N GLN A 18 -5.20 27.18 -28.79
CA GLN A 18 -5.73 26.49 -27.62
C GLN A 18 -6.82 25.49 -28.05
N TRP A 19 -6.40 24.31 -28.49
CA TRP A 19 -7.31 23.27 -28.99
C TRP A 19 -8.16 22.63 -27.89
N HIS A 20 -7.64 22.50 -26.65
CA HIS A 20 -8.37 21.82 -25.58
C HIS A 20 -9.66 22.56 -25.16
N PRO A 21 -9.64 23.88 -24.90
CA PRO A 21 -10.86 24.65 -24.66
C PRO A 21 -11.83 24.64 -25.85
N ALA A 22 -11.31 24.67 -27.09
CA ALA A 22 -12.13 24.62 -28.30
C ALA A 22 -12.84 23.27 -28.44
N PHE A 23 -12.16 22.16 -28.15
CA PHE A 23 -12.76 20.83 -28.10
C PHE A 23 -13.85 20.74 -27.02
N CYS A 24 -13.59 21.21 -25.79
CA CYS A 24 -14.61 21.23 -24.75
C CYS A 24 -15.84 22.05 -25.14
N ALA A 25 -15.66 23.16 -25.87
CA ALA A 25 -16.76 23.97 -26.39
C ALA A 25 -17.54 23.24 -27.49
N ALA A 26 -16.83 22.63 -28.45
CA ALA A 26 -17.44 21.85 -29.51
C ALA A 26 -18.26 20.67 -28.95
N ALA A 27 -17.73 19.93 -27.96
CA ALA A 27 -18.46 18.84 -27.31
C ALA A 27 -19.76 19.33 -26.64
N ARG A 28 -19.75 20.50 -25.98
CA ARG A 28 -20.97 21.07 -25.39
C ARG A 28 -22.01 21.50 -26.45
N LEU A 29 -21.57 21.91 -27.63
CA LEU A 29 -22.47 22.23 -28.74
C LEU A 29 -23.08 20.97 -29.33
N GLU A 30 -22.27 19.92 -29.52
CA GLU A 30 -22.71 18.63 -30.05
C GLU A 30 -23.79 17.98 -29.16
N PHE A 31 -23.61 18.07 -27.84
CA PHE A 31 -24.56 17.52 -26.85
C PHE A 31 -25.53 18.57 -26.29
N CYS A 32 -25.80 19.66 -27.02
CA CYS A 32 -26.59 20.77 -26.48
C CYS A 32 -28.07 20.44 -26.22
N GLU A 33 -28.64 19.52 -27.01
CA GLU A 33 -30.03 19.06 -26.86
C GLU A 33 -30.23 18.27 -25.56
N ASP A 34 -29.19 17.59 -25.08
CA ASP A 34 -29.18 16.77 -23.86
C ASP A 34 -28.61 17.50 -22.64
N LYS A 35 -28.47 18.83 -22.69
CA LYS A 35 -27.85 19.62 -21.62
C LYS A 35 -28.52 19.48 -20.25
N GLY A 36 -29.82 19.11 -20.22
CA GLY A 36 -30.53 18.80 -18.98
C GLY A 36 -30.16 17.46 -18.34
N GLN A 37 -29.48 16.58 -19.08
CA GLN A 37 -29.13 15.22 -18.68
C GLN A 37 -27.61 15.02 -18.48
N LEU A 38 -26.77 15.99 -18.88
CA LEU A 38 -25.32 15.85 -18.95
C LEU A 38 -24.60 16.95 -18.15
N GLU A 39 -23.58 16.54 -17.39
CA GLU A 39 -22.65 17.44 -16.72
C GLU A 39 -21.28 17.44 -17.42
N PHE A 40 -20.69 18.63 -17.60
CA PHE A 40 -19.43 18.79 -18.30
C PHE A 40 -18.34 19.30 -17.36
N TYR A 41 -17.28 18.52 -17.19
CA TYR A 41 -16.09 18.88 -16.42
C TYR A 41 -14.86 18.88 -17.34
N SER A 42 -14.23 20.04 -17.54
CA SER A 42 -12.94 20.12 -18.24
C SER A 42 -11.79 19.89 -17.26
N GLU A 43 -10.79 19.12 -17.68
CA GLU A 43 -9.56 18.89 -16.89
C GLU A 43 -9.85 18.37 -15.47
N TYR A 44 -10.71 17.35 -15.37
CA TYR A 44 -11.13 16.77 -14.09
C TYR A 44 -10.01 15.94 -13.45
N ASN A 45 -9.63 16.30 -12.21
CA ASN A 45 -8.61 15.58 -11.46
C ASN A 45 -9.16 14.28 -10.86
N LEU A 46 -8.57 13.15 -11.23
CA LEU A 46 -8.96 11.82 -10.72
C LEU A 46 -8.52 11.58 -9.26
N SER A 47 -7.56 12.34 -8.74
CA SER A 47 -7.06 12.18 -7.38
C SER A 47 -6.50 13.49 -6.83
N ARG A 48 -6.49 13.61 -5.50
CA ARG A 48 -5.89 14.76 -4.78
C ARG A 48 -4.38 14.62 -4.58
N LYS A 49 -3.88 13.38 -4.56
CA LYS A 49 -2.46 13.04 -4.41
C LYS A 49 -1.98 12.37 -5.70
N PRO A 50 -0.69 12.50 -6.08
CA PRO A 50 -0.13 11.74 -7.19
C PRO A 50 -0.39 10.24 -7.02
N LEU A 51 -0.70 9.56 -8.13
CA LEU A 51 -0.89 8.12 -8.15
C LEU A 51 0.45 7.41 -7.88
N GLN A 52 0.43 6.37 -7.06
CA GLN A 52 1.62 5.64 -6.63
C GLN A 52 1.35 4.14 -6.57
N ILE A 53 2.30 3.35 -7.07
CA ILE A 53 2.30 1.88 -7.00
C ILE A 53 2.91 1.45 -5.64
N ASP A 54 2.34 0.45 -4.98
CA ASP A 54 2.86 -0.04 -3.70
C ASP A 54 4.24 -0.69 -3.86
N LEU A 55 4.41 -1.57 -4.84
CA LEU A 55 5.69 -2.19 -5.16
C LEU A 55 5.84 -2.50 -6.65
N LEU A 56 6.99 -2.14 -7.22
CA LEU A 56 7.41 -2.49 -8.57
C LEU A 56 8.65 -3.39 -8.51
N ILE A 57 8.56 -4.61 -9.04
CA ILE A 57 9.70 -5.52 -9.17
C ILE A 57 10.10 -5.60 -10.65
N VAL A 58 11.32 -5.17 -10.95
CA VAL A 58 11.88 -5.23 -12.31
C VAL A 58 12.93 -6.34 -12.42
N GLU A 59 12.73 -7.28 -13.33
CA GLU A 59 13.72 -8.31 -13.62
C GLU A 59 14.94 -7.69 -14.31
N LYS A 60 16.13 -7.91 -13.73
CA LYS A 60 17.40 -7.37 -14.26
C LYS A 60 17.89 -8.09 -15.51
N ALA A 61 17.50 -9.35 -15.69
CA ALA A 61 17.85 -10.16 -16.84
C ALA A 61 16.60 -10.87 -17.35
N ASN A 62 16.46 -10.95 -18.67
CA ASN A 62 15.31 -11.59 -19.30
C ASN A 62 15.37 -13.11 -19.12
N ASN A 63 14.20 -13.76 -19.01
CA ASN A 63 14.05 -15.22 -18.90
C ASN A 63 14.78 -15.86 -17.70
N VAL A 64 14.94 -15.14 -16.59
CA VAL A 64 15.43 -15.76 -15.36
C VAL A 64 14.30 -16.58 -14.74
N LYS A 65 14.51 -17.89 -14.58
CA LYS A 65 13.60 -18.71 -13.80
C LYS A 65 13.77 -18.40 -12.31
N LEU A 66 12.91 -17.54 -11.79
CA LEU A 66 12.88 -17.23 -10.36
C LEU A 66 12.61 -18.51 -9.56
N LYS A 67 13.28 -18.65 -8.40
CA LYS A 67 13.07 -19.79 -7.50
C LYS A 67 11.77 -19.67 -6.71
N ASN A 68 11.34 -18.44 -6.42
CA ASN A 68 10.13 -18.18 -5.64
C ASN A 68 8.90 -18.38 -6.53
N GLN A 69 7.94 -19.16 -6.03
CA GLN A 69 6.71 -19.52 -6.73
C GLN A 69 5.87 -18.31 -7.16
N ILE A 70 5.85 -17.23 -6.36
CA ILE A 70 5.15 -15.98 -6.69
C ILE A 70 5.74 -15.37 -7.97
N GLY A 71 7.06 -15.53 -8.16
CA GLY A 71 7.80 -15.01 -9.31
C GLY A 71 7.64 -15.82 -10.59
N HIS A 72 7.01 -17.00 -10.57
CA HIS A 72 6.95 -17.84 -11.78
C HIS A 72 6.06 -17.24 -12.89
N ILE A 73 5.11 -16.36 -12.56
CA ILE A 73 4.31 -15.58 -13.52
C ILE A 73 4.96 -14.24 -13.88
N PHE A 74 6.05 -13.88 -13.18
CA PHE A 74 6.64 -12.57 -13.39
C PHE A 74 7.11 -12.41 -14.83
N ARG A 75 6.88 -11.20 -15.30
CA ARG A 75 7.52 -10.70 -16.51
C ARG A 75 8.52 -9.64 -16.07
N LYS A 76 9.06 -8.90 -17.03
CA LYS A 76 10.11 -7.92 -16.75
C LYS A 76 9.68 -6.85 -15.73
N ASN A 77 8.42 -6.41 -15.74
CA ASN A 77 7.90 -5.40 -14.81
C ASN A 77 6.66 -5.95 -14.08
N ASN A 78 6.75 -6.08 -12.77
CA ASN A 78 5.70 -6.66 -11.94
C ASN A 78 5.15 -5.59 -11.00
N ILE A 79 3.89 -5.22 -11.23
CA ILE A 79 3.17 -4.21 -10.46
C ILE A 79 2.41 -4.94 -9.35
N ILE A 80 2.65 -4.56 -8.11
CA ILE A 80 2.09 -5.24 -6.94
C ILE A 80 1.27 -4.22 -6.14
N GLU A 81 0.04 -4.61 -5.79
CA GLU A 81 -0.81 -3.93 -4.81
C GLU A 81 -0.93 -4.84 -3.58
N TYR A 82 -0.73 -4.26 -2.40
CA TYR A 82 -0.81 -4.94 -1.12
C TYR A 82 -1.92 -4.35 -0.25
N LYS A 83 -2.74 -5.22 0.35
CA LYS A 83 -3.68 -4.82 1.40
C LYS A 83 -3.25 -5.37 2.75
N CYS A 84 -3.24 -4.49 3.75
CA CYS A 84 -2.94 -4.82 5.13
C CYS A 84 -3.90 -5.91 5.67
N PRO A 85 -3.45 -6.72 6.64
CA PRO A 85 -4.31 -7.68 7.33
C PRO A 85 -5.54 -6.99 7.94
N GLY A 86 -6.72 -7.56 7.70
CA GLY A 86 -8.01 -7.00 8.10
C GLY A 86 -8.68 -6.07 7.07
N ASP A 87 -7.95 -5.51 6.11
CA ASP A 87 -8.54 -4.64 5.08
C ASP A 87 -9.22 -5.48 3.98
N SER A 88 -10.26 -4.94 3.34
CA SER A 88 -10.86 -5.55 2.16
C SER A 88 -10.02 -5.32 0.91
N MET A 89 -10.15 -6.21 -0.06
CA MET A 89 -9.63 -6.02 -1.42
C MET A 89 -10.81 -6.23 -2.36
N SER A 90 -11.22 -5.16 -3.03
CA SER A 90 -12.39 -5.12 -3.91
C SER A 90 -11.99 -5.21 -5.38
N ILE A 91 -13.00 -5.33 -6.25
CA ILE A 91 -12.79 -5.23 -7.70
C ILE A 91 -12.19 -3.87 -8.10
N ASP A 92 -12.47 -2.80 -7.35
CA ASP A 92 -11.96 -1.47 -7.66
C ASP A 92 -10.46 -1.39 -7.39
N ASP A 93 -9.96 -2.08 -6.35
CA ASP A 93 -8.51 -2.20 -6.11
C ASP A 93 -7.81 -2.92 -7.27
N PHE A 94 -8.45 -3.96 -7.83
CA PHE A 94 -7.93 -4.64 -9.03
C PHE A 94 -7.87 -3.68 -10.22
N TYR A 95 -8.95 -2.96 -10.53
CA TYR A 95 -8.96 -1.98 -11.63
C TYR A 95 -7.99 -0.82 -11.40
N LYS A 96 -7.83 -0.35 -10.16
CA LYS A 96 -6.83 0.65 -9.79
C LYS A 96 -5.42 0.14 -10.13
N THR A 97 -5.13 -1.11 -9.81
CA THR A 97 -3.83 -1.75 -10.09
C THR A 97 -3.60 -1.95 -11.59
N VAL A 98 -4.64 -2.33 -12.34
CA VAL A 98 -4.61 -2.38 -13.81
C VAL A 98 -4.32 -1.00 -14.39
N ALA A 99 -4.96 0.05 -13.88
CA ALA A 99 -4.71 1.42 -14.32
C ALA A 99 -3.25 1.82 -14.07
N TYR A 100 -2.68 1.46 -12.91
CA TYR A 100 -1.27 1.69 -12.63
C TYR A 100 -0.34 0.99 -13.62
N ALA A 101 -0.60 -0.27 -13.96
CA ALA A 101 0.20 -1.00 -14.94
C ALA A 101 0.13 -0.34 -16.33
N CYS A 102 -1.06 0.08 -16.76
CA CYS A 102 -1.25 0.82 -18.02
C CYS A 102 -0.56 2.18 -18.01
N MET A 103 -0.64 2.93 -16.90
CA MET A 103 0.05 4.22 -16.74
C MET A 103 1.56 4.07 -16.74
N TYR A 104 2.10 3.08 -16.03
CA TYR A 104 3.53 2.78 -16.03
C TYR A 104 4.05 2.52 -17.44
N LYS A 105 3.28 1.78 -18.26
CA LYS A 105 3.58 1.60 -19.68
C LYS A 105 3.48 2.92 -20.48
N ALA A 106 2.43 3.69 -20.28
CA ALA A 106 2.13 4.89 -21.08
C ALA A 106 3.09 6.06 -20.81
N LEU A 107 3.68 6.12 -19.61
CA LEU A 107 4.60 7.18 -19.19
C LEU A 107 6.07 6.90 -19.55
N GLY A 108 6.34 5.86 -20.36
CA GLY A 108 7.69 5.59 -20.85
C GLY A 108 8.25 6.73 -21.71
N GLU A 109 9.56 6.97 -21.61
CA GLU A 109 10.25 8.11 -22.27
C GLU A 109 10.14 8.11 -23.80
N LYS A 110 9.84 6.96 -24.40
CA LYS A 110 9.64 6.78 -25.84
C LYS A 110 8.45 5.87 -26.09
N VAL A 111 7.94 5.91 -27.32
CA VAL A 111 6.89 5.01 -27.79
C VAL A 111 7.28 3.56 -27.46
N ASP A 112 6.39 2.88 -26.75
CA ASP A 112 6.52 1.48 -26.35
C ASP A 112 7.81 1.17 -25.57
N ALA A 113 8.32 2.12 -24.76
CA ALA A 113 9.49 1.91 -23.93
C ALA A 113 9.34 0.73 -22.95
N VAL A 114 8.12 0.47 -22.49
CA VAL A 114 7.70 -0.71 -21.74
C VAL A 114 6.64 -1.42 -22.56
N SER A 115 6.90 -2.64 -23.03
CA SER A 115 5.91 -3.41 -23.79
C SER A 115 4.76 -3.86 -22.88
N ALA A 116 3.55 -3.98 -23.42
CA ALA A 116 2.44 -4.57 -22.67
C ALA A 116 2.72 -6.05 -22.32
N SER A 117 3.49 -6.73 -23.18
CA SER A 117 3.95 -8.11 -22.95
C SER A 117 5.06 -8.21 -21.91
N GLU A 118 5.54 -7.11 -21.33
CA GLU A 118 6.54 -7.09 -20.26
C GLU A 118 5.92 -6.89 -18.88
N LEU A 119 4.60 -6.69 -18.79
CA LEU A 119 3.88 -6.42 -17.56
C LEU A 119 3.27 -7.68 -16.94
N THR A 120 3.26 -7.72 -15.61
CA THR A 120 2.48 -8.63 -14.76
C THR A 120 1.91 -7.88 -13.57
N ILE A 121 0.76 -8.30 -13.06
CA ILE A 121 0.09 -7.74 -11.87
C ILE A 121 0.04 -8.77 -10.75
N SER A 122 0.29 -8.36 -9.50
CA SER A 122 0.06 -9.23 -8.33
C SER A 122 -0.79 -8.51 -7.28
N MET A 123 -1.92 -9.10 -6.92
CA MET A 123 -2.79 -8.64 -5.85
C MET A 123 -2.45 -9.44 -4.58
N VAL A 124 -1.91 -8.80 -3.55
CA VAL A 124 -1.41 -9.48 -2.34
C VAL A 124 -2.25 -9.12 -1.13
N ARG A 125 -2.75 -10.13 -0.41
CA ARG A 125 -3.57 -9.95 0.81
C ARG A 125 -3.43 -11.15 1.74
N GLU A 126 -3.69 -10.95 3.02
CA GLU A 126 -3.75 -12.04 4.01
C GLU A 126 -4.81 -13.10 3.68
N SER A 127 -6.06 -12.70 3.43
CA SER A 127 -7.18 -13.62 3.18
C SER A 127 -7.69 -13.54 1.74
N TYR A 128 -8.12 -14.69 1.20
CA TYR A 128 -8.66 -14.79 -0.16
C TYR A 128 -9.83 -13.81 -0.37
N PRO A 129 -9.80 -12.97 -1.43
CA PRO A 129 -10.79 -11.92 -1.66
C PRO A 129 -12.01 -12.46 -2.42
N GLU A 130 -12.89 -13.19 -1.72
CA GLU A 130 -14.06 -13.88 -2.30
C GLU A 130 -14.94 -12.98 -3.19
N SER A 131 -15.29 -11.80 -2.71
CA SER A 131 -16.16 -10.86 -3.45
C SER A 131 -15.52 -10.38 -4.75
N MET A 132 -14.22 -10.03 -4.71
CA MET A 132 -13.48 -9.63 -5.92
C MET A 132 -13.38 -10.80 -6.89
N ALA A 133 -13.01 -11.99 -6.40
CA ALA A 133 -12.90 -13.19 -7.21
C ALA A 133 -14.22 -13.55 -7.91
N ALA A 134 -15.36 -13.42 -7.20
CA ALA A 134 -16.67 -13.65 -7.78
C ALA A 134 -17.02 -12.65 -8.88
N MET A 135 -16.64 -11.37 -8.74
CA MET A 135 -16.85 -10.36 -9.77
C MET A 135 -15.97 -10.59 -11.01
N LEU A 136 -14.70 -10.95 -10.81
CA LEU A 136 -13.79 -11.31 -11.91
C LEU A 136 -14.32 -12.50 -12.72
N LYS A 137 -14.80 -13.55 -12.05
CA LYS A 137 -15.42 -14.71 -12.70
C LYS A 137 -16.65 -14.34 -13.52
N LYS A 138 -17.49 -13.42 -13.03
CA LYS A 138 -18.65 -12.90 -13.79
C LYS A 138 -18.24 -12.14 -15.05
N GLN A 139 -17.02 -11.61 -15.11
CA GLN A 139 -16.45 -10.93 -16.26
C GLN A 139 -15.73 -11.89 -17.23
N GLY A 140 -15.75 -13.20 -16.98
CA GLY A 140 -15.09 -14.20 -17.80
C GLY A 140 -13.61 -14.45 -17.46
N ILE A 141 -13.10 -13.85 -16.39
CA ILE A 141 -11.74 -14.09 -15.90
C ILE A 141 -11.76 -15.36 -15.05
N GLU A 142 -11.04 -16.39 -15.50
CA GLU A 142 -10.91 -17.64 -14.75
C GLU A 142 -9.83 -17.50 -13.68
N ILE A 143 -10.08 -18.07 -12.50
CA ILE A 143 -9.14 -18.04 -11.38
C ILE A 143 -8.70 -19.46 -11.08
N ARG A 144 -7.45 -19.80 -11.37
CA ARG A 144 -6.88 -21.13 -11.19
C ARG A 144 -5.85 -21.12 -10.06
N LYS A 145 -6.04 -21.97 -9.05
CA LYS A 145 -5.00 -22.22 -8.02
C LYS A 145 -3.82 -22.94 -8.66
N VAL A 146 -2.63 -22.36 -8.59
CA VAL A 146 -1.39 -22.93 -9.18
C VAL A 146 -0.45 -23.44 -8.11
N TYR A 147 -0.39 -22.74 -6.97
CA TYR A 147 0.29 -23.18 -5.76
C TYR A 147 -0.61 -22.91 -4.55
N GLU A 148 -0.24 -23.43 -3.38
CA GLU A 148 -0.88 -23.04 -2.13
C GLU A 148 -0.77 -21.51 -1.94
N GLY A 149 -1.92 -20.86 -1.74
CA GLY A 149 -2.03 -19.40 -1.65
C GLY A 149 -1.77 -18.61 -2.95
N ILE A 150 -1.56 -19.24 -4.11
CA ILE A 150 -1.24 -18.53 -5.36
C ILE A 150 -2.24 -18.92 -6.46
N TYR A 151 -2.95 -17.93 -6.98
CA TYR A 151 -4.01 -18.09 -7.96
C TYR A 151 -3.73 -17.23 -9.19
N TYR A 152 -3.70 -17.83 -10.38
CA TYR A 152 -3.54 -17.10 -11.63
C TYR A 152 -4.90 -16.68 -12.18
N LEU A 153 -4.95 -15.49 -12.76
CA LEU A 153 -6.08 -14.94 -13.48
C LEU A 153 -5.83 -15.18 -14.96
N GLU A 154 -6.58 -16.12 -15.52
CA GLU A 154 -6.54 -16.47 -16.94
C GLU A 154 -7.56 -15.63 -17.72
N ASN A 155 -7.41 -15.56 -19.05
CA ASN A 155 -8.27 -14.76 -19.93
C ASN A 155 -8.27 -13.25 -19.64
N PHE A 156 -7.18 -12.73 -19.06
CA PHE A 156 -6.95 -11.30 -18.85
C PHE A 156 -5.71 -10.83 -19.66
N PHE A 157 -5.75 -9.61 -20.20
CA PHE A 157 -4.76 -9.15 -21.18
C PHE A 157 -3.36 -8.87 -20.60
N ILE A 158 -3.27 -8.67 -19.28
CA ILE A 158 -2.01 -8.64 -18.52
C ILE A 158 -2.05 -9.85 -17.60
N PRO A 159 -1.03 -10.73 -17.55
CA PRO A 159 -0.98 -11.80 -16.57
C PRO A 159 -1.12 -11.23 -15.17
N ALA A 160 -2.03 -11.81 -14.41
CA ALA A 160 -2.29 -11.37 -13.06
C ALA A 160 -2.37 -12.57 -12.12
N GLN A 161 -2.03 -12.33 -10.86
CA GLN A 161 -2.20 -13.31 -9.79
C GLN A 161 -2.82 -12.69 -8.55
N ILE A 162 -3.48 -13.53 -7.76
CA ILE A 162 -3.83 -13.26 -6.36
C ILE A 162 -2.91 -14.10 -5.48
N VAL A 163 -2.25 -13.44 -4.53
CA VAL A 163 -1.38 -14.07 -3.53
C VAL A 163 -2.05 -13.91 -2.16
N VAL A 164 -2.43 -15.04 -1.57
CA VAL A 164 -3.07 -15.14 -0.26
C VAL A 164 -2.04 -15.56 0.77
N THR A 165 -1.49 -14.60 1.51
CA THR A 165 -0.29 -14.83 2.32
C THR A 165 -0.50 -15.86 3.43
N LYS A 166 -1.71 -15.93 4.02
CA LYS A 166 -2.01 -16.92 5.07
C LYS A 166 -2.07 -18.37 4.55
N ASP A 167 -2.28 -18.56 3.25
CA ASP A 167 -2.43 -19.87 2.62
C ASP A 167 -1.15 -20.30 1.88
N LEU A 168 -0.10 -19.48 1.85
CA LEU A 168 1.17 -19.80 1.20
C LEU A 168 1.85 -21.01 1.85
N SER A 169 2.56 -21.85 1.09
CA SER A 169 3.26 -23.00 1.67
C SER A 169 4.26 -22.58 2.77
N PRO A 170 4.18 -23.16 3.99
CA PRO A 170 5.19 -22.97 5.03
C PRO A 170 6.58 -23.39 4.56
N GLY A 171 7.62 -22.74 5.08
CA GLY A 171 9.02 -23.02 4.74
C GLY A 171 9.54 -22.29 3.49
N TYR A 172 8.66 -21.82 2.59
CA TYR A 172 9.04 -21.09 1.37
C TYR A 172 8.76 -19.59 1.44
N HIS A 173 7.74 -19.19 2.21
CA HIS A 173 7.19 -17.84 2.22
C HIS A 173 7.03 -17.27 3.63
N ASN A 174 7.88 -17.69 4.57
CA ASN A 174 7.70 -17.44 6.01
C ASN A 174 7.58 -15.94 6.35
N SER A 175 8.37 -15.08 5.67
CA SER A 175 8.30 -13.62 5.85
C SER A 175 6.94 -13.02 5.49
N LEU A 176 6.24 -13.56 4.50
CA LEU A 176 4.88 -13.11 4.14
C LEU A 176 3.82 -13.72 5.06
N ARG A 177 4.02 -14.96 5.52
CA ARG A 177 3.08 -15.66 6.41
C ARG A 177 2.96 -14.99 7.79
N VAL A 178 4.02 -14.35 8.28
CA VAL A 178 4.01 -13.62 9.55
C VAL A 178 3.39 -12.21 9.44
N LEU A 179 3.13 -11.69 8.23
CA LEU A 179 2.40 -10.43 8.04
C LEU A 179 0.89 -10.65 8.26
N SER A 180 0.53 -10.92 9.51
CA SER A 180 -0.82 -11.26 9.96
C SER A 180 -1.08 -10.65 11.34
N ARG A 181 -2.35 -10.34 11.64
CA ARG A 181 -2.78 -9.98 13.01
C ARG A 181 -3.02 -11.21 13.91
N ASN A 182 -2.99 -12.40 13.33
CA ASN A 182 -3.20 -13.67 14.04
C ASN A 182 -2.14 -14.67 13.55
N ALA A 183 -0.87 -14.29 13.62
CA ALA A 183 0.23 -15.12 13.17
C ALA A 183 0.24 -16.47 13.92
N VAL A 184 0.52 -17.57 13.23
CA VAL A 184 0.59 -18.89 13.86
C VAL A 184 1.98 -19.10 14.45
N LYS A 185 2.07 -19.68 15.64
CA LYS A 185 3.36 -19.92 16.34
C LYS A 185 4.40 -20.61 15.45
N SER A 186 4.01 -21.63 14.69
CA SER A 186 4.92 -22.34 13.78
C SER A 186 5.45 -21.47 12.65
N ASP A 187 4.67 -20.51 12.14
CA ASP A 187 5.12 -19.57 11.12
C ASP A 187 6.12 -18.56 11.70
N VAL A 188 5.85 -18.11 12.93
CA VAL A 188 6.79 -17.25 13.69
C VAL A 188 8.11 -17.97 13.93
N GLU A 189 8.08 -19.22 14.39
CA GLU A 189 9.29 -20.03 14.59
C GLU A 189 10.07 -20.24 13.29
N ALA A 190 9.38 -20.55 12.20
CA ALA A 190 10.01 -20.73 10.90
C ALA A 190 10.66 -19.43 10.39
N PHE A 191 9.97 -18.29 10.52
CA PHE A 191 10.52 -16.99 10.15
C PHE A 191 11.73 -16.59 11.00
N VAL A 192 11.64 -16.75 12.33
CA VAL A 192 12.76 -16.46 13.25
C VAL A 192 13.97 -17.33 12.93
N LYS A 193 13.76 -18.58 12.54
CA LYS A 193 14.83 -19.47 12.08
C LYS A 193 15.46 -19.01 10.76
N ASP A 194 14.66 -18.56 9.80
CA ASP A 194 15.19 -18.02 8.54
C ASP A 194 16.11 -16.80 8.76
N MET A 195 15.80 -15.99 9.79
CA MET A 195 16.61 -14.82 10.14
C MET A 195 18.05 -15.16 10.51
N GLU A 196 18.32 -16.37 11.03
CA GLU A 196 19.68 -16.83 11.34
C GLU A 196 20.52 -17.00 10.07
N GLY A 197 19.87 -17.29 8.93
CA GLY A 197 20.50 -17.46 7.63
C GLY A 197 20.78 -16.15 6.89
N TYR A 198 20.21 -15.02 7.33
CA TYR A 198 20.43 -13.72 6.68
C TYR A 198 21.76 -13.12 7.11
N ILE A 199 22.72 -13.08 6.19
CA ILE A 199 24.06 -12.57 6.44
C ILE A 199 24.20 -11.14 5.94
N GLY A 200 23.46 -10.77 4.87
CA GLY A 200 23.52 -9.46 4.25
C GLY A 200 22.91 -8.34 5.11
N LYS A 201 23.49 -7.14 5.04
CA LYS A 201 22.95 -5.95 5.76
C LYS A 201 21.53 -5.60 5.31
N SER A 202 21.23 -5.70 4.02
CA SER A 202 19.88 -5.45 3.48
C SER A 202 18.89 -6.51 3.98
N GLU A 203 19.23 -7.79 3.84
CA GLU A 203 18.37 -8.91 4.26
C GLU A 203 18.04 -8.82 5.75
N LYS A 204 19.03 -8.48 6.60
CA LYS A 204 18.81 -8.24 8.03
C LYS A 204 17.88 -7.06 8.28
N SER A 205 18.05 -5.96 7.56
CA SER A 205 17.18 -4.77 7.70
C SER A 205 15.74 -5.07 7.28
N ASP A 206 15.55 -5.80 6.19
CA ASP A 206 14.22 -6.19 5.70
C ASP A 206 13.56 -7.17 6.68
N ALA A 207 14.32 -8.13 7.20
CA ALA A 207 13.85 -9.07 8.20
C ALA A 207 13.50 -8.38 9.53
N ASP A 208 14.30 -7.40 9.98
CA ASP A 208 14.02 -6.59 11.17
C ASP A 208 12.69 -5.82 11.01
N ALA A 209 12.43 -5.25 9.82
CA ALA A 209 11.18 -4.53 9.54
C ALA A 209 9.95 -5.46 9.59
N VAL A 210 10.05 -6.65 8.99
CA VAL A 210 8.99 -7.68 9.06
C VAL A 210 8.80 -8.13 10.51
N LEU A 211 9.89 -8.38 11.23
CA LEU A 211 9.87 -8.81 12.63
C LEU A 211 9.17 -7.79 13.52
N GLN A 212 9.51 -6.50 13.38
CA GLN A 212 8.91 -5.43 14.18
C GLN A 212 7.39 -5.38 14.01
N VAL A 213 6.89 -5.31 12.77
CA VAL A 213 5.44 -5.23 12.52
C VAL A 213 4.71 -6.48 13.01
N SER A 214 5.27 -7.66 12.74
CA SER A 214 4.65 -8.92 13.15
C SER A 214 4.64 -9.10 14.67
N MET A 215 5.72 -8.71 15.36
CA MET A 215 5.85 -8.76 16.81
C MET A 215 4.85 -7.82 17.48
N SER A 216 4.76 -6.57 17.04
CA SER A 216 3.80 -5.62 17.61
C SER A 216 2.35 -6.07 17.43
N ALA A 217 2.03 -6.77 16.34
CA ALA A 217 0.71 -7.34 16.13
C ALA A 217 0.46 -8.64 16.92
N ASN A 218 1.51 -9.38 17.32
CA ASN A 218 1.42 -10.73 17.88
C ASN A 218 2.33 -10.94 19.10
N TYR A 219 2.46 -9.94 19.98
CA TYR A 219 3.48 -9.86 21.04
C TYR A 219 3.58 -11.13 21.89
N GLU A 220 2.44 -11.65 22.36
CA GLU A 220 2.42 -12.85 23.22
C GLU A 220 3.02 -14.09 22.57
N ILE A 221 2.87 -14.25 21.25
CA ILE A 221 3.41 -15.39 20.52
C ILE A 221 4.92 -15.26 20.41
N TYR A 222 5.40 -14.07 20.05
CA TYR A 222 6.83 -13.77 19.98
C TYR A 222 7.51 -13.89 21.34
N GLU A 223 6.84 -13.49 22.42
CA GLU A 223 7.35 -13.68 23.79
C GLU A 223 7.52 -15.16 24.12
N LYS A 224 6.52 -16.00 23.82
CA LYS A 224 6.60 -17.46 24.02
C LYS A 224 7.75 -18.06 23.23
N VAL A 225 7.84 -17.73 21.93
CA VAL A 225 8.92 -18.20 21.05
C VAL A 225 10.30 -17.77 21.56
N ARG A 226 10.45 -16.54 22.09
CA ARG A 226 11.72 -16.07 22.69
C ARG A 226 12.09 -16.84 23.96
N ARG A 227 11.12 -17.15 24.83
CA ARG A 227 11.39 -17.90 26.07
C ARG A 227 11.82 -19.34 25.77
N GLU A 228 11.27 -19.92 24.72
CA GLU A 228 11.55 -21.30 24.30
C GLU A 228 12.80 -21.40 23.40
N ASN A 229 13.13 -20.36 22.62
CA ASN A 229 14.29 -20.32 21.75
C ASN A 229 15.37 -19.38 22.27
N THR A 230 16.54 -19.92 22.57
CA THR A 230 17.67 -19.16 23.12
C THR A 230 18.43 -18.31 22.09
N MET A 231 18.16 -18.40 20.79
CA MET A 231 19.14 -18.00 19.77
C MET A 231 18.93 -16.65 19.06
N CYS A 232 17.71 -16.10 18.92
CA CYS A 232 17.53 -14.92 18.07
C CYS A 232 17.85 -13.59 18.79
N GLU A 233 19.07 -13.06 18.58
CA GLU A 233 19.51 -11.77 19.11
C GLU A 233 18.65 -10.60 18.63
N ALA A 234 18.22 -10.62 17.36
CA ALA A 234 17.32 -9.63 16.79
C ALA A 234 15.97 -9.56 17.53
N LEU A 235 15.40 -10.73 17.85
CA LEU A 235 14.18 -10.84 18.65
C LEU A 235 14.37 -10.31 20.08
N ARG A 236 15.53 -10.57 20.70
CA ARG A 236 15.83 -10.04 22.04
C ARG A 236 15.94 -8.52 22.05
N ARG A 237 16.61 -7.95 21.05
CA ARG A 237 16.79 -6.50 20.91
C ARG A 237 15.43 -5.81 20.73
N LEU A 238 14.66 -6.21 19.71
CA LEU A 238 13.38 -5.56 19.40
C LEU A 238 12.36 -5.68 20.53
N MET A 239 12.29 -6.82 21.21
CA MET A 239 11.40 -6.95 22.37
C MET A 239 11.83 -6.06 23.55
N LYS A 240 13.14 -5.86 23.75
CA LYS A 240 13.62 -4.93 24.77
C LYS A 240 13.18 -3.50 24.44
N ASP A 241 13.34 -3.10 23.18
CA ASP A 241 12.94 -1.78 22.69
C ASP A 241 11.41 -1.57 22.87
N GLU A 242 10.59 -2.56 22.51
CA GLU A 242 9.13 -2.49 22.65
C GLU A 242 8.66 -2.47 24.12
N ILE A 243 9.35 -3.19 25.02
CA ILE A 243 9.10 -3.10 26.46
C ILE A 243 9.45 -1.70 26.99
N GLU A 244 10.60 -1.13 26.58
CA GLU A 244 11.00 0.21 26.98
C GLU A 244 10.00 1.27 26.48
N GLU A 245 9.55 1.19 25.23
CA GLU A 245 8.51 2.05 24.68
C GLU A 245 7.18 1.93 25.45
N THR A 246 6.76 0.71 25.78
CA THR A 246 5.53 0.46 26.55
C THR A 246 5.63 1.02 27.97
N LEU A 247 6.78 0.85 28.63
CA LEU A 247 7.04 1.41 29.96
C LEU A 247 7.04 2.94 29.94
N ASP A 248 7.62 3.55 28.93
CA ASP A 248 7.66 5.01 28.81
C ASP A 248 6.29 5.60 28.44
N ALA A 249 5.50 4.91 27.62
CA ALA A 249 4.10 5.26 27.38
C ALA A 249 3.27 5.18 28.68
N ALA A 250 3.44 4.11 29.47
CA ALA A 250 2.76 3.95 30.76
C ALA A 250 3.17 5.03 31.77
N LYS A 251 4.46 5.39 31.85
CA LYS A 251 4.93 6.50 32.70
C LYS A 251 4.34 7.85 32.29
N LYS A 252 4.26 8.11 30.97
CA LYS A 252 3.64 9.35 30.46
C LYS A 252 2.17 9.42 30.80
N GLU A 253 1.44 8.32 30.64
CA GLU A 253 0.01 8.26 31.00
C GLU A 253 -0.20 8.39 32.51
N ALA A 254 0.59 7.69 33.33
CA ALA A 254 0.55 7.82 34.79
C ALA A 254 0.89 9.24 35.27
N SER A 255 1.86 9.90 34.64
CA SER A 255 2.20 11.30 34.93
C SER A 255 1.06 12.25 34.57
N LYS A 256 0.39 12.02 33.43
CA LYS A 256 -0.77 12.78 33.01
C LYS A 256 -1.95 12.62 33.98
N ILE A 257 -2.27 11.38 34.36
CA ILE A 257 -3.31 11.07 35.35
C ILE A 257 -2.97 11.74 36.70
N GLY A 258 -1.73 11.59 37.19
CA GLY A 258 -1.30 12.21 38.43
C GLY A 258 -1.35 13.75 38.42
N HIS A 259 -1.04 14.37 37.29
CA HIS A 259 -1.20 15.82 37.10
C HIS A 259 -2.66 16.26 37.15
N GLU A 260 -3.55 15.51 36.50
CA GLU A 260 -4.99 15.79 36.49
C GLU A 260 -5.61 15.62 37.89
N GLU A 261 -5.28 14.53 38.58
CA GLU A 261 -5.72 14.26 39.96
C GLU A 261 -5.18 15.29 40.95
N GLY A 262 -3.88 15.62 40.88
CA GLY A 262 -3.27 16.64 41.74
C GLY A 262 -3.88 18.03 41.52
N ARG A 263 -4.21 18.38 40.28
CA ARG A 263 -4.92 19.63 39.97
C ARG A 263 -6.33 19.63 40.58
N ALA A 264 -7.05 18.51 40.49
CA ALA A 264 -8.39 18.39 41.05
C ALA A 264 -8.37 18.48 42.59
N GLN A 265 -7.46 17.76 43.26
CA GLN A 265 -7.29 17.81 44.71
C GLN A 265 -6.88 19.20 45.19
N GLY A 266 -5.92 19.85 44.53
CA GLY A 266 -5.51 21.22 44.88
C GLY A 266 -6.65 22.25 44.76
N LEU A 267 -7.55 22.08 43.79
CA LEU A 267 -8.77 22.90 43.66
C LEU A 267 -9.76 22.68 44.80
N VAL A 268 -9.94 21.43 45.24
CA VAL A 268 -10.82 21.08 46.36
C VAL A 268 -10.25 21.61 47.68
N GLU A 269 -8.97 21.36 47.95
CA GLU A 269 -8.30 21.84 49.16
C GLU A 269 -8.20 23.36 49.21
N GLY A 270 -7.89 24.01 48.08
CA GLY A 270 -7.88 25.47 47.98
C GLY A 270 -9.25 26.10 48.25
N ARG A 271 -10.33 25.47 47.77
CA ARG A 271 -11.71 25.88 48.10
C ARG A 271 -12.06 25.65 49.56
N ALA A 272 -11.59 24.58 50.18
CA ALA A 272 -11.81 24.29 51.60
C ALA A 272 -11.08 25.29 52.50
N LYS A 273 -9.78 25.50 52.29
CA LYS A 273 -8.97 26.47 53.05
C LYS A 273 -9.44 27.91 52.85
N GLY A 274 -9.85 28.27 51.63
CA GLY A 274 -10.45 29.59 51.36
C GLY A 274 -11.80 29.82 52.04
N ARG A 275 -12.53 28.75 52.40
CA ARG A 275 -13.74 28.84 53.24
C ARG A 275 -13.38 28.96 54.71
N GLU A 276 -12.39 28.23 55.22
CA GLU A 276 -11.94 28.36 56.61
C GLU A 276 -11.38 29.76 56.94
N LEU A 277 -10.64 30.37 56.01
CA LEU A 277 -10.11 31.74 56.14
C LEU A 277 -11.19 32.84 56.10
N LYS A 278 -12.42 32.54 55.68
CA LYS A 278 -13.55 33.49 55.74
C LYS A 278 -14.30 33.45 57.08
N TYR A 279 -13.98 32.49 57.96
CA TYR A 279 -14.64 32.29 59.25
C TYR A 279 -13.70 32.38 60.45
N THR A 280 -12.45 32.79 60.25
CA THR A 280 -11.54 33.14 61.35
C THR A 280 -11.67 34.63 61.65
N PRO A 281 -12.10 35.03 62.86
CA PRO A 281 -12.31 36.43 63.24
C PRO A 281 -11.02 37.25 63.35
#